data_AF-A0A965PHN3-F1
#
_entry.id   AF-A0A965PHN3-F1
#
_cell.length_a   1.000
_cell.length_b   1.000
_cell.length_c   1.000
_cell.angle_alpha   90.00
_cell.angle_beta   90.00
_cell.angle_gamma   90.00
#
_symmetry.space_group_name_H-M   'P 1'
#
loop_
_entity.id
_entity.type
_entity.pdbx_description
1 polymer ?
#
loop_
_entity_poly.entity_id
_entity_poly.type
_entity_poly.pdbx_seq_one_letter_code
_entity_poly.pdbx_strand_id
1 'polypeptide(L)'
;RERCLAHPPESLGYYEYSAPQFAALDDRKAWAQANPALGILVTEASIQEALTTQTTEQFRTETLCQWIDSLQSPWPHGSVEDASDITLKMAPGPLTIFAFDVSPSRRDASLVMGQLLPDGRIGVAVLDTYSSQVAVDELVIAASIKKWADLYYPRLVCYDKYTTQSIAQRLQNAWCQTRDVSGQSFYTACSDFHDALVNDRLRHSGQDLLIQQMANCAAKITPDAWRIVRRKSAGPVDIPIGLAMVIHILAYNFTPVDNL
;
A
#
# COMPACT_ATOMS: atom_id res chain seq x y z
N ARG A 1 13.74 -16.29 -19.23
CA ARG A 1 13.75 -15.17 -20.21
C ARG A 1 15.16 -14.61 -20.46
N GLU A 2 15.76 -13.81 -19.56
CA GLU A 2 17.04 -13.11 -19.83
C GLU A 2 18.18 -14.05 -20.26
N ARG A 3 18.35 -15.20 -19.61
CA ARG A 3 19.38 -16.19 -20.00
C ARG A 3 19.14 -16.77 -21.41
N CYS A 4 17.89 -16.97 -21.80
CA CYS A 4 17.53 -17.48 -23.12
C CYS A 4 17.73 -16.41 -24.21
N LEU A 5 17.59 -15.12 -23.87
CA LEU A 5 17.80 -14.01 -24.81
C LEU A 5 19.27 -13.62 -24.95
N ALA A 6 20.08 -13.76 -23.89
CA ALA A 6 21.47 -13.30 -23.89
C ALA A 6 22.39 -14.20 -24.74
N HIS A 7 22.26 -15.53 -24.63
CA HIS A 7 23.12 -16.50 -25.32
C HIS A 7 22.35 -17.79 -25.69
N PRO A 8 21.36 -17.73 -26.60
CA PRO A 8 20.64 -18.94 -27.01
C PRO A 8 21.55 -19.87 -27.82
N PRO A 9 21.60 -21.18 -27.53
CA PRO A 9 22.18 -22.16 -28.45
C PRO A 9 21.36 -22.22 -29.75
N GLU A 10 21.99 -22.53 -30.88
CA GLU A 10 21.33 -22.54 -32.20
C GLU A 10 20.12 -23.50 -32.28
N SER A 11 20.08 -24.53 -31.44
CA SER A 11 18.98 -25.49 -31.37
C SER A 11 17.75 -25.00 -30.58
N LEU A 12 17.80 -23.83 -29.94
CA LEU A 12 16.74 -23.33 -29.07
C LEU A 12 15.95 -22.19 -29.70
N GLY A 13 14.65 -22.38 -29.92
CA GLY A 13 13.68 -21.33 -30.17
C GLY A 13 12.94 -20.94 -28.89
N TYR A 14 12.87 -19.65 -28.58
CA TYR A 14 12.07 -19.11 -27.48
C TYR A 14 11.10 -18.07 -28.02
N TYR A 15 9.80 -18.30 -27.80
CA TYR A 15 8.72 -17.38 -28.15
C TYR A 15 7.91 -17.11 -26.88
N GLU A 16 7.74 -15.83 -26.56
CA GLU A 16 6.98 -15.39 -25.40
C GLU A 16 5.90 -14.43 -25.86
N TYR A 17 4.67 -14.72 -25.43
CA TYR A 17 3.49 -13.91 -25.70
C TYR A 17 3.00 -13.37 -24.37
N SER A 18 3.64 -12.29 -23.94
CA SER A 18 3.32 -11.56 -22.71
C SER A 18 3.42 -10.07 -22.97
N ALA A 19 2.54 -9.29 -22.34
CA ALA A 19 2.65 -7.85 -22.33
C ALA A 19 3.89 -7.41 -21.52
N PRO A 20 4.53 -6.29 -21.87
CA PRO A 20 5.60 -5.71 -21.05
C PRO A 20 5.17 -5.52 -19.60
N GLN A 21 6.08 -5.73 -18.65
CA GLN A 21 5.79 -5.46 -17.24
C GLN A 21 5.36 -3.99 -17.08
N PHE A 22 4.33 -3.75 -16.26
CA PHE A 22 3.74 -2.42 -16.03
C PHE A 22 3.07 -1.79 -17.26
N ALA A 23 2.77 -2.55 -18.32
CA ALA A 23 1.90 -2.07 -19.40
C ALA A 23 0.57 -1.58 -18.82
N ALA A 24 0.05 -0.49 -19.40
CA ALA A 24 -1.29 0.01 -19.11
C ALA A 24 -2.32 -1.06 -19.47
N LEU A 25 -3.36 -1.18 -18.64
CA LEU A 25 -4.33 -2.27 -18.78
C LEU A 25 -5.17 -2.16 -20.06
N ASP A 26 -5.29 -0.96 -20.62
CA ASP A 26 -6.05 -0.62 -21.82
C ASP A 26 -5.18 -0.44 -23.08
N ASP A 27 -3.88 -0.76 -23.01
CA ASP A 27 -2.97 -0.68 -24.14
C ASP A 27 -3.23 -1.80 -25.16
N ARG A 28 -3.82 -1.44 -26.31
CA ARG A 28 -4.14 -2.39 -27.40
C ARG A 28 -2.92 -3.07 -28.00
N LYS A 29 -1.76 -2.42 -27.97
CA LYS A 29 -0.51 -3.06 -28.43
C LYS A 29 -0.07 -4.15 -27.46
N ALA A 30 -0.20 -3.88 -26.16
CA ALA A 30 0.07 -4.87 -25.13
C ALA A 30 -0.89 -6.07 -25.23
N TRP A 31 -2.16 -5.83 -25.55
CA TRP A 31 -3.15 -6.89 -25.76
C TRP A 31 -2.77 -7.78 -26.93
N ALA A 32 -2.43 -7.19 -28.08
CA ALA A 32 -2.00 -7.93 -29.26
C ALA A 32 -0.72 -8.73 -29.02
N GLN A 33 0.21 -8.20 -28.22
CA GLN A 33 1.45 -8.90 -27.87
C GLN A 33 1.22 -10.12 -26.98
N ALA A 34 0.32 -10.02 -26.00
CA ALA A 34 -0.01 -11.12 -25.09
C ALA A 34 -0.93 -12.18 -25.71
N ASN A 35 -1.77 -11.78 -26.68
CA ASN A 35 -2.82 -12.62 -27.27
C ASN A 35 -2.56 -12.88 -28.76
N PRO A 36 -1.72 -13.87 -29.12
CA PRO A 36 -1.36 -14.15 -30.51
C PRO A 36 -2.54 -14.59 -31.39
N ALA A 37 -3.66 -14.99 -30.78
CA ALA A 37 -4.90 -15.35 -31.48
C ALA A 37 -5.92 -14.19 -31.59
N LEU A 38 -5.52 -12.96 -31.22
CA LEU A 38 -6.37 -11.78 -31.30
C LEU A 38 -6.79 -11.51 -32.75
N GLY A 39 -8.10 -11.33 -32.96
CA GLY A 39 -8.71 -11.18 -34.28
C GLY A 39 -9.08 -12.50 -34.98
N ILE A 40 -8.76 -13.65 -34.38
CA ILE A 40 -9.10 -14.97 -34.93
C ILE A 40 -10.00 -15.74 -33.95
N LEU A 41 -9.48 -16.07 -32.76
CA LEU A 41 -10.20 -16.83 -31.72
C LEU A 41 -10.58 -15.94 -30.54
N VAL A 42 -9.81 -14.88 -30.30
CA VAL A 42 -10.05 -13.89 -29.24
C VAL A 42 -10.39 -12.57 -29.92
N THR A 43 -11.43 -11.89 -29.46
CA THR A 43 -11.80 -10.57 -29.99
C THR A 43 -11.32 -9.47 -29.05
N GLU A 44 -11.12 -8.27 -29.61
CA GLU A 44 -10.78 -7.11 -28.79
C GLU A 44 -11.93 -6.75 -27.82
N ALA A 45 -13.18 -6.98 -28.23
CA ALA A 45 -14.35 -6.80 -27.37
C ALA A 45 -14.34 -7.76 -26.16
N SER A 46 -13.97 -9.03 -26.35
CA SER A 46 -13.86 -9.98 -25.23
C SER A 46 -12.74 -9.61 -24.25
N ILE A 47 -11.63 -9.04 -24.73
CA ILE A 47 -10.56 -8.54 -23.84
C ILE A 47 -11.04 -7.29 -23.09
N GLN A 48 -11.78 -6.39 -23.74
CA GLN A 48 -12.38 -5.23 -23.10
C GLN A 48 -13.38 -5.63 -22.00
N GLU A 49 -14.18 -6.65 -22.24
CA GLU A 49 -15.12 -7.20 -21.26
C GLU A 49 -14.37 -7.84 -20.09
N ALA A 50 -13.32 -8.63 -20.36
CA ALA A 50 -12.45 -9.20 -19.32
C ALA A 50 -11.82 -8.10 -18.45
N LEU A 51 -11.34 -7.00 -19.04
CA LEU A 51 -10.80 -5.86 -18.30
C LEU A 51 -11.82 -5.25 -17.32
N THR A 52 -13.11 -5.31 -17.66
CA THR A 52 -14.19 -4.73 -16.84
C THR A 52 -14.69 -5.70 -15.77
N THR A 53 -14.62 -7.01 -16.03
CA THR A 53 -15.22 -8.05 -15.20
C THR A 53 -14.24 -8.74 -14.26
N GLN A 54 -12.96 -8.78 -14.62
CA GLN A 54 -11.89 -9.40 -13.83
C GLN A 54 -11.25 -8.39 -12.88
N THR A 55 -10.61 -8.88 -11.81
CA THR A 55 -9.72 -8.02 -11.03
C THR A 55 -8.48 -7.64 -11.86
N THR A 56 -7.78 -6.58 -11.44
CA THR A 56 -6.56 -6.14 -12.15
C THR A 56 -5.50 -7.23 -12.20
N GLU A 57 -5.38 -8.01 -11.12
CA GLU A 57 -4.44 -9.12 -11.02
C GLU A 57 -4.83 -10.22 -12.00
N GLN A 58 -6.09 -10.68 -11.96
CA GLN A 58 -6.61 -11.69 -12.87
C GLN A 58 -6.38 -11.30 -14.32
N PHE A 59 -6.74 -10.07 -14.69
CA PHE A 59 -6.53 -9.57 -16.04
C PHE A 59 -5.05 -9.55 -16.45
N ARG A 60 -4.16 -9.13 -15.54
CA ARG A 60 -2.71 -9.13 -15.80
C ARG A 60 -2.15 -10.53 -15.98
N THR A 61 -2.55 -11.51 -15.17
CA THR A 61 -2.09 -12.90 -15.32
C THR A 61 -2.71 -13.62 -16.51
N GLU A 62 -4.02 -13.53 -16.67
CA GLU A 62 -4.78 -14.39 -17.58
C GLU A 62 -4.84 -13.81 -18.99
N THR A 63 -4.95 -12.48 -19.11
CA THR A 63 -5.13 -11.82 -20.40
C THR A 63 -3.84 -11.17 -20.92
N LEU A 64 -3.01 -10.63 -20.02
CA LEU A 64 -1.73 -10.01 -20.40
C LEU A 64 -0.53 -10.96 -20.27
N CYS A 65 -0.73 -12.17 -19.74
CA CYS A 65 0.30 -13.18 -19.49
C CYS A 65 1.50 -12.60 -18.71
N GLN A 66 1.24 -11.63 -17.83
CA GLN A 66 2.27 -11.01 -17.00
C GLN A 66 2.54 -11.87 -15.77
N TRP A 67 3.83 -12.07 -15.49
CA TRP A 67 4.25 -12.57 -14.19
C TRP A 67 4.06 -11.45 -13.16
N ILE A 68 3.03 -11.56 -12.33
CA ILE A 68 2.82 -10.63 -11.22
C ILE A 68 3.66 -11.12 -10.05
N ASP A 69 4.62 -10.30 -9.63
CA ASP A 69 5.46 -10.56 -8.44
C ASP A 69 4.67 -10.45 -7.12
N SER A 70 3.37 -10.09 -7.17
CA SER A 70 2.43 -10.18 -6.06
C SER A 70 2.06 -11.65 -5.81
N LEU A 71 3.07 -12.47 -5.48
CA LEU A 71 2.93 -13.91 -5.28
C LEU A 71 2.08 -14.29 -4.05
N GLN A 72 1.67 -13.32 -3.24
CA GLN A 72 0.61 -13.42 -2.24
C GLN A 72 0.37 -12.00 -1.72
N SER A 73 -0.86 -11.50 -1.83
CA SER A 73 -1.31 -10.41 -0.97
C SER A 73 -0.92 -10.79 0.47
N PRO A 74 -0.27 -9.90 1.24
CA PRO A 74 0.04 -10.19 2.62
C PRO A 74 -1.21 -10.27 3.50
N TRP A 75 -2.37 -9.89 2.96
CA TRP A 75 -3.61 -9.82 3.71
C TRP A 75 -4.39 -11.13 3.59
N PRO A 76 -5.06 -11.56 4.68
CA PRO A 76 -6.03 -12.64 4.60
C PRO A 76 -7.13 -12.34 3.58
N HIS A 77 -7.60 -13.39 2.90
CA HIS A 77 -8.61 -13.26 1.85
C HIS A 77 -9.88 -12.58 2.39
N GLY A 78 -10.33 -11.51 1.73
CA GLY A 78 -11.54 -10.76 2.10
C GLY A 78 -11.39 -9.81 3.30
N SER A 79 -10.30 -9.90 4.06
CA SER A 79 -10.16 -9.14 5.31
C SER A 79 -10.09 -7.63 5.13
N VAL A 80 -9.58 -7.17 3.98
CA VAL A 80 -9.53 -5.74 3.68
C VAL A 80 -10.93 -5.25 3.39
N GLU A 81 -11.67 -5.94 2.52
CA GLU A 81 -13.05 -5.61 2.16
C GLU A 81 -13.98 -5.66 3.38
N ASP A 82 -13.84 -6.68 4.23
CA ASP A 82 -14.63 -6.86 5.46
C ASP A 82 -14.35 -5.77 6.50
N ALA A 83 -13.12 -5.22 6.52
CA ALA A 83 -12.74 -4.13 7.40
C ALA A 83 -13.22 -2.75 6.89
N SER A 84 -13.82 -2.67 5.71
CA SER A 84 -14.31 -1.42 5.13
C SER A 84 -15.58 -0.93 5.83
N ASP A 85 -15.56 0.31 6.29
CA ASP A 85 -16.73 1.01 6.83
C ASP A 85 -16.78 2.43 6.25
N ILE A 86 -17.62 2.62 5.22
CA ILE A 86 -17.84 3.92 4.58
C ILE A 86 -18.53 4.93 5.51
N THR A 87 -19.13 4.47 6.60
CA THR A 87 -19.80 5.32 7.60
C THR A 87 -18.86 5.74 8.73
N LEU A 88 -17.61 5.27 8.71
CA LEU A 88 -16.60 5.55 9.72
C LEU A 88 -16.37 7.06 9.86
N LYS A 89 -16.64 7.59 11.06
CA LYS A 89 -16.43 9.01 11.39
C LYS A 89 -15.23 9.15 12.32
N MET A 90 -14.17 9.78 11.82
CA MET A 90 -12.97 10.11 12.58
C MET A 90 -12.93 11.62 12.82
N ALA A 91 -13.41 12.05 13.98
CA ALA A 91 -13.47 13.47 14.34
C ALA A 91 -12.27 13.86 15.23
N PRO A 92 -11.92 15.15 15.32
CA PRO A 92 -10.96 15.63 16.33
C PRO A 92 -11.40 15.31 17.76
N GLY A 93 -10.43 15.01 18.64
CA GLY A 93 -10.68 14.79 20.08
C GLY A 93 -10.24 13.42 20.62
N PRO A 94 -10.64 12.28 20.00
CA PRO A 94 -10.16 10.95 20.39
C PRO A 94 -8.64 10.83 20.27
N LEU A 95 -8.08 9.84 20.97
CA LEU A 95 -6.66 9.52 20.86
C LEU A 95 -6.31 9.22 19.40
N THR A 96 -5.49 10.10 18.82
CA THR A 96 -5.15 10.08 17.40
C THR A 96 -3.66 9.85 17.22
N ILE A 97 -3.30 8.97 16.29
CA ILE A 97 -1.92 8.75 15.85
C ILE A 97 -1.86 9.00 14.35
N PHE A 98 -0.85 9.73 13.90
CA PHE A 98 -0.57 9.92 12.49
C PHE A 98 0.62 9.08 12.06
N ALA A 99 0.70 8.75 10.78
CA ALA A 99 1.93 8.32 10.15
C ALA A 99 2.04 8.93 8.77
N PHE A 100 3.25 9.18 8.32
CA PHE A 100 3.50 9.62 6.97
C PHE A 100 4.62 8.82 6.34
N ASP A 101 4.53 8.66 5.03
CA ASP A 101 5.51 7.93 4.26
C ASP A 101 5.78 8.65 2.93
N VAL A 102 7.01 8.57 2.46
CA VAL A 102 7.44 9.12 1.17
C VAL A 102 8.08 8.00 0.37
N SER A 103 7.62 7.84 -0.86
CA SER A 103 8.19 6.88 -1.80
C SER A 103 9.69 7.13 -2.01
N PRO A 104 10.52 6.10 -2.27
CA PRO A 104 11.94 6.29 -2.52
C PRO A 104 12.24 7.19 -3.73
N SER A 105 11.33 7.20 -4.73
CA SER A 105 11.41 8.10 -5.88
C SER A 105 11.10 9.56 -5.53
N ARG A 106 10.57 9.81 -4.33
CA ARG A 106 10.07 11.10 -3.83
C ARG A 106 8.97 11.69 -4.70
N ARG A 107 8.30 10.90 -5.54
CA ARG A 107 7.18 11.39 -6.37
C ARG A 107 5.85 11.31 -5.66
N ASP A 108 5.70 10.33 -4.79
CA ASP A 108 4.48 10.09 -4.04
C ASP A 108 4.75 10.07 -2.53
N ALA A 109 3.82 10.59 -1.76
CA ALA A 109 3.80 10.55 -0.31
C ALA A 109 2.36 10.53 0.22
N SER A 110 2.18 10.00 1.43
CA SER A 110 0.87 9.98 2.10
C SER A 110 0.97 10.36 3.56
N LEU A 111 -0.12 10.89 4.08
CA LEU A 111 -0.40 11.08 5.49
C LEU A 111 -1.66 10.28 5.84
N VAL A 112 -1.53 9.40 6.82
CA VAL A 112 -2.62 8.59 7.33
C VAL A 112 -2.83 8.85 8.82
N MET A 113 -4.02 8.53 9.30
CA MET A 113 -4.39 8.62 10.70
C MET A 113 -5.02 7.33 11.20
N GLY A 114 -4.94 7.13 12.52
CA GLY A 114 -5.74 6.14 13.23
C GLY A 114 -6.23 6.68 14.56
N GLN A 115 -7.40 6.21 14.96
CA GLN A 115 -8.04 6.51 16.23
C GLN A 115 -8.56 5.23 16.87
N LEU A 116 -8.62 5.22 18.20
CA LEU A 116 -9.38 4.21 18.91
C LEU A 116 -10.87 4.56 18.82
N LEU A 117 -11.67 3.63 18.31
CA LEU A 117 -13.12 3.76 18.21
C LEU A 117 -13.79 3.45 19.56
N PRO A 118 -15.02 3.92 19.78
CA PRO A 118 -15.74 3.66 21.03
C PRO A 118 -15.98 2.19 21.34
N ASP A 119 -15.99 1.32 20.32
CA ASP A 119 -16.14 -0.14 20.44
C ASP A 119 -14.81 -0.85 20.74
N GLY A 120 -13.71 -0.12 20.88
CA GLY A 120 -12.37 -0.66 21.14
C GLY A 120 -11.59 -1.07 19.89
N ARG A 121 -12.18 -0.97 18.69
CA ARG A 121 -11.48 -1.22 17.43
C ARG A 121 -10.62 -0.03 17.03
N ILE A 122 -9.70 -0.26 16.11
CA ILE A 122 -8.88 0.79 15.52
C ILE A 122 -9.58 1.26 14.24
N GLY A 123 -9.91 2.55 14.17
CA GLY A 123 -10.36 3.21 12.96
C GLY A 123 -9.18 3.83 12.22
N VAL A 124 -9.06 3.64 10.90
CA VAL A 124 -7.99 4.25 10.09
C VAL A 124 -8.52 4.94 8.84
N ALA A 125 -7.83 6.01 8.44
CA ALA A 125 -8.13 6.76 7.23
C ALA A 125 -6.89 7.45 6.64
N VAL A 126 -6.94 7.76 5.35
CA VAL A 126 -5.99 8.63 4.66
C VAL A 126 -6.45 10.08 4.85
N LEU A 127 -5.56 10.93 5.37
CA LEU A 127 -5.81 12.35 5.54
C LEU A 127 -5.45 13.15 4.29
N ASP A 128 -4.29 12.84 3.71
CA ASP A 128 -3.77 13.58 2.56
C ASP A 128 -2.79 12.73 1.75
N THR A 129 -2.66 13.04 0.47
CA THR A 129 -1.70 12.42 -0.43
C THR A 129 -1.06 13.47 -1.32
N TYR A 130 0.24 13.32 -1.54
CA TYR A 130 1.06 14.27 -2.28
C TYR A 130 1.66 13.55 -3.47
N SER A 131 1.47 14.08 -4.67
CA SER A 131 2.07 13.53 -5.89
C SER A 131 2.71 14.63 -6.73
N SER A 132 3.85 14.32 -7.34
CA SER A 132 4.63 15.21 -8.19
C SER A 132 5.38 14.41 -9.26
N GLN A 133 5.48 14.96 -10.47
CA GLN A 133 6.20 14.32 -11.58
C GLN A 133 7.72 14.29 -11.36
N VAL A 134 8.25 15.23 -10.57
CA VAL A 134 9.70 15.37 -10.34
C VAL A 134 10.05 14.92 -8.93
N ALA A 135 9.62 15.68 -7.92
CA ALA A 135 9.74 15.34 -6.52
C ALA A 135 8.73 16.16 -5.71
N VAL A 136 8.24 15.59 -4.62
CA VAL A 136 7.43 16.28 -3.62
C VAL A 136 8.32 17.17 -2.77
N ASP A 137 7.82 18.35 -2.43
CA ASP A 137 8.51 19.28 -1.55
C ASP A 137 8.29 18.89 -0.08
N GLU A 138 9.36 18.45 0.58
CA GLU A 138 9.35 18.06 1.98
C GLU A 138 8.88 19.17 2.93
N LEU A 139 9.13 20.44 2.60
CA LEU A 139 8.68 21.59 3.41
C LEU A 139 7.16 21.75 3.31
N VAL A 140 6.61 21.59 2.11
CA VAL A 140 5.16 21.66 1.87
C VAL A 140 4.47 20.50 2.58
N ILE A 141 5.03 19.28 2.51
CA ILE A 141 4.52 18.13 3.25
C ILE A 141 4.55 18.38 4.76
N ALA A 142 5.68 18.83 5.31
CA ALA A 142 5.79 19.13 6.74
C ALA A 142 4.76 20.18 7.19
N ALA A 143 4.56 21.23 6.38
CA ALA A 143 3.56 22.26 6.65
C ALA A 143 2.12 21.71 6.58
N SER A 144 1.81 20.84 5.62
CA SER A 144 0.50 20.20 5.51
C SER A 144 0.22 19.27 6.69
N ILE A 145 1.19 18.40 7.05
CA ILE A 145 1.09 17.55 8.23
C ILE A 145 0.87 18.38 9.50
N LYS A 146 1.56 19.52 9.63
CA LYS A 146 1.37 20.43 10.77
C LYS A 146 -0.05 20.98 10.84
N LYS A 147 -0.66 21.36 9.70
CA LYS A 147 -2.07 21.81 9.66
C LYS A 147 -3.01 20.74 10.21
N TRP A 148 -2.84 19.49 9.79
CA TRP A 148 -3.62 18.38 10.32
C TRP A 148 -3.34 18.14 11.81
N ALA A 149 -2.08 18.26 12.22
CA ALA A 149 -1.69 18.09 13.62
C ALA A 149 -2.31 19.15 14.54
N ASP A 150 -2.49 20.38 14.05
CA ASP A 150 -3.17 21.45 14.77
C ASP A 150 -4.68 21.26 14.89
N LEU A 151 -5.28 20.45 14.02
CA LEU A 151 -6.71 20.15 14.05
C LEU A 151 -7.00 18.93 14.94
N TYR A 152 -6.22 17.86 14.80
CA TYR A 152 -6.49 16.57 15.46
C TYR A 152 -5.67 16.34 16.72
N TYR A 153 -4.65 17.17 16.99
CA TYR A 153 -3.74 17.04 18.13
C TYR A 153 -3.22 15.60 18.32
N PRO A 154 -2.57 15.00 17.29
CA PRO A 154 -2.11 13.63 17.36
C PRO A 154 -1.08 13.47 18.48
N ARG A 155 -1.17 12.35 19.20
CA ARG A 155 -0.23 12.06 20.29
C ARG A 155 1.18 11.78 19.76
N LEU A 156 1.27 11.16 18.59
CA LEU A 156 2.50 10.83 17.88
C LEU A 156 2.28 10.94 16.37
N VAL A 157 3.35 11.31 15.66
CA VAL A 157 3.48 11.24 14.21
C VAL A 157 4.59 10.25 13.85
N CYS A 158 4.23 9.09 13.33
CA CYS A 158 5.13 8.02 12.99
C CYS A 158 5.76 8.21 11.61
N TYR A 159 7.00 7.71 11.45
CA TYR A 159 7.75 7.85 10.21
C TYR A 159 8.83 6.76 10.07
N ASP A 160 9.32 6.54 8.85
CA ASP A 160 10.50 5.71 8.57
C ASP A 160 11.73 6.60 8.37
N LYS A 161 12.72 6.51 9.28
CA LYS A 161 13.94 7.33 9.20
C LYS A 161 14.72 7.21 7.89
N TYR A 162 14.61 6.10 7.14
CA TYR A 162 15.40 5.90 5.93
C TYR A 162 14.95 6.82 4.79
N THR A 163 13.68 7.22 4.75
CA THR A 163 13.12 8.06 3.68
C THR A 163 12.64 9.42 4.16
N THR A 164 12.35 9.57 5.45
CA THR A 164 11.56 10.73 5.94
C THR A 164 12.14 11.47 7.16
N GLN A 165 13.39 11.18 7.54
CA GLN A 165 14.04 11.80 8.71
C GLN A 165 14.05 13.35 8.68
N SER A 166 14.24 13.96 7.52
CA SER A 166 14.26 15.42 7.35
C SER A 166 12.89 16.06 7.63
N ILE A 167 11.80 15.44 7.16
CA ILE A 167 10.43 15.88 7.43
C ILE A 167 10.13 15.75 8.93
N ALA A 168 10.51 14.61 9.53
CA ALA A 168 10.32 14.37 10.96
C ALA A 168 11.04 15.44 11.81
N GLN A 169 12.27 15.80 11.47
CA GLN A 169 13.02 16.84 12.20
C GLN A 169 12.34 18.22 12.08
N ARG A 170 11.75 18.56 10.92
CA ARG A 170 10.96 19.79 10.76
C ARG A 170 9.71 19.78 11.64
N LEU A 171 9.03 18.65 11.73
CA LEU A 171 7.85 18.49 12.59
C LEU A 171 8.22 18.58 14.08
N GLN A 172 9.35 18.00 14.50
CA GLN A 172 9.87 18.15 15.87
C GLN A 172 10.17 19.61 16.21
N ASN A 173 10.81 20.35 15.30
CA ASN A 173 11.06 21.78 15.47
C ASN A 173 9.75 22.60 15.53
N ALA A 174 8.66 22.07 14.97
CA ALA A 174 7.30 22.61 15.07
C ALA A 174 6.50 22.02 16.25
N TRP A 175 7.17 21.42 17.24
CA TRP A 175 6.59 20.86 18.47
C TRP A 175 5.66 19.66 18.28
N CYS A 176 5.69 19.01 17.12
CA CYS A 176 5.00 17.73 16.93
C CYS A 176 5.85 16.60 17.50
N GLN A 177 5.23 15.74 18.30
CA GLN A 177 5.89 14.54 18.80
C GLN A 177 5.98 13.51 17.67
N THR A 178 7.20 13.10 17.29
CA THR A 178 7.42 12.13 16.21
C THR A 178 8.07 10.86 16.73
N ARG A 179 7.81 9.71 16.10
CA ARG A 179 8.44 8.43 16.46
C ARG A 179 8.89 7.66 15.23
N ASP A 180 10.15 7.22 15.24
CA ASP A 180 10.70 6.32 14.22
C ASP A 180 10.10 4.92 14.40
N VAL A 181 9.56 4.35 13.31
CA VAL A 181 9.03 2.98 13.22
C VAL A 181 9.69 2.30 12.01
N SER A 182 11.02 2.22 12.03
CA SER A 182 11.83 1.58 10.98
C SER A 182 12.52 0.30 11.46
N GLY A 183 13.07 -0.46 10.51
CA GLY A 183 13.86 -1.66 10.81
C GLY A 183 13.01 -2.73 11.53
N GLN A 184 13.51 -3.26 12.65
CA GLN A 184 12.84 -4.34 13.39
C GLN A 184 11.43 -3.94 13.85
N SER A 185 11.24 -2.68 14.28
CA SER A 185 9.91 -2.20 14.72
C SER A 185 8.88 -2.26 13.60
N PHE A 186 9.31 -2.09 12.35
CA PHE A 186 8.42 -2.15 11.20
C PHE A 186 7.98 -3.59 10.87
N TYR A 187 8.83 -4.59 11.12
CA TYR A 187 8.42 -5.99 11.00
C TYR A 187 7.32 -6.33 12.00
N THR A 188 7.48 -5.90 13.27
CA THR A 188 6.42 -6.05 14.28
C THR A 188 5.15 -5.31 13.87
N ALA A 189 5.28 -4.09 13.33
CA ALA A 189 4.14 -3.31 12.87
C ALA A 189 3.36 -4.00 11.74
N CYS A 190 4.05 -4.68 10.81
CA CYS A 190 3.39 -5.47 9.78
C CYS A 190 2.63 -6.66 10.38
N SER A 191 3.23 -7.38 11.34
CA SER A 191 2.57 -8.47 12.05
C SER A 191 1.32 -8.01 12.80
N ASP A 192 1.40 -6.89 13.53
CA ASP A 192 0.26 -6.31 14.28
C ASP A 192 -0.86 -5.86 13.34
N PHE A 193 -0.51 -5.32 12.17
CA PHE A 193 -1.49 -4.96 11.15
C PHE A 193 -2.24 -6.20 10.63
N HIS A 194 -1.52 -7.26 10.27
CA HIS A 194 -2.16 -8.50 9.86
C HIS A 194 -3.02 -9.11 10.97
N ASP A 195 -2.52 -9.11 12.21
CA ASP A 195 -3.25 -9.60 13.39
C ASP A 195 -4.54 -8.80 13.66
N ALA A 196 -4.51 -7.47 13.45
CA ALA A 196 -5.69 -6.61 13.58
C ALA A 196 -6.75 -6.88 12.49
N LEU A 197 -6.31 -7.20 11.27
CA LEU A 197 -7.20 -7.59 10.17
C LEU A 197 -7.81 -8.98 10.42
N VAL A 198 -7.00 -9.97 10.80
CA VAL A 198 -7.47 -11.35 11.08
C VAL A 198 -8.50 -11.39 12.20
N ASN A 199 -8.27 -10.60 13.25
CA ASN A 199 -9.09 -10.65 14.47
C ASN A 199 -10.18 -9.57 14.52
N ASP A 200 -10.54 -8.98 13.38
CA ASP A 200 -11.63 -7.99 13.29
C ASP A 200 -11.48 -6.78 14.26
N ARG A 201 -10.23 -6.35 14.48
CA ARG A 201 -9.87 -5.22 15.35
C ARG A 201 -9.62 -3.92 14.59
N LEU A 202 -9.79 -3.93 13.27
CA LEU A 202 -9.55 -2.79 12.40
C LEU A 202 -10.81 -2.44 11.58
N ARG A 203 -11.09 -1.15 11.45
CA ARG A 203 -12.02 -0.59 10.47
C ARG A 203 -11.34 0.51 9.69
N HIS A 204 -11.51 0.53 8.37
CA HIS A 204 -10.99 1.60 7.52
C HIS A 204 -12.12 2.35 6.83
N SER A 205 -11.88 3.62 6.48
CA SER A 205 -12.86 4.55 5.91
C SER A 205 -13.42 4.20 4.52
N GLY A 206 -13.05 3.06 3.95
CA GLY A 206 -13.47 2.66 2.59
C GLY A 206 -12.93 3.54 1.44
N GLN A 207 -11.94 4.40 1.67
CA GLN A 207 -11.36 5.24 0.61
C GLN A 207 -10.76 4.39 -0.52
N ASP A 208 -11.16 4.67 -1.78
CA ASP A 208 -10.70 3.93 -2.97
C ASP A 208 -9.18 3.82 -3.05
N LEU A 209 -8.46 4.92 -2.76
CA LEU A 209 -7.00 4.94 -2.80
C LEU A 209 -6.36 4.04 -1.75
N LEU A 210 -6.97 3.95 -0.56
CA LEU A 210 -6.52 3.04 0.49
C LEU A 210 -6.68 1.60 0.04
N ILE A 211 -7.87 1.24 -0.46
CA ILE A 211 -8.18 -0.11 -0.95
C ILE A 211 -7.24 -0.48 -2.10
N GLN A 212 -7.02 0.44 -3.05
CA GLN A 212 -6.12 0.24 -4.17
C GLN A 212 -4.68 -0.03 -3.72
N GLN A 213 -4.13 0.77 -2.79
CA GLN A 213 -2.77 0.54 -2.30
C GLN A 213 -2.65 -0.71 -1.44
N MET A 214 -3.71 -1.09 -0.71
CA MET A 214 -3.78 -2.38 -0.01
C MET A 214 -3.70 -3.55 -0.98
N ALA A 215 -4.44 -3.50 -2.11
CA ALA A 215 -4.38 -4.51 -3.16
C ALA A 215 -3.00 -4.61 -3.83
N ASN A 216 -2.29 -3.48 -3.97
CA ASN A 216 -0.94 -3.45 -4.55
C ASN A 216 0.12 -4.14 -3.67
N CYS A 217 -0.14 -4.36 -2.37
CA CYS A 217 0.87 -4.77 -1.41
C CYS A 217 1.45 -6.15 -1.70
N ALA A 218 2.78 -6.22 -1.64
CA ALA A 218 3.51 -7.48 -1.57
C ALA A 218 4.34 -7.57 -0.29
N ALA A 219 4.55 -8.79 0.20
CA ALA A 219 5.39 -9.06 1.36
C ALA A 219 6.75 -9.65 0.99
N LYS A 220 7.74 -9.32 1.82
CA LYS A 220 8.97 -10.10 1.96
C LYS A 220 8.88 -10.89 3.26
N ILE A 221 8.85 -12.21 3.13
CA ILE A 221 8.86 -13.14 4.25
C ILE A 221 10.30 -13.55 4.54
N THR A 222 10.63 -13.56 5.82
CA THR A 222 11.85 -14.14 6.41
C THR A 222 11.42 -15.24 7.39
N PRO A 223 12.32 -16.14 7.80
CA PRO A 223 11.96 -17.22 8.74
C PRO A 223 11.29 -16.71 10.03
N ASP A 224 11.69 -15.52 10.50
CA ASP A 224 11.27 -14.99 11.80
C ASP A 224 10.16 -13.93 11.71
N ALA A 225 9.94 -13.32 10.53
CA ALA A 225 9.03 -12.19 10.37
C ALA A 225 8.71 -11.90 8.90
N TRP A 226 7.75 -11.02 8.64
CA TRP A 226 7.49 -10.51 7.31
C TRP A 226 7.31 -8.99 7.34
N ARG A 227 7.44 -8.35 6.18
CA ARG A 227 7.09 -6.94 6.03
C ARG A 227 6.59 -6.60 4.63
N ILE A 228 5.83 -5.52 4.54
CA ILE A 228 5.43 -4.91 3.26
C ILE A 228 6.69 -4.41 2.54
N VAL A 229 6.77 -4.66 1.23
CA VAL A 229 7.91 -4.25 0.40
C VAL A 229 7.47 -3.63 -0.92
N ARG A 230 8.05 -2.47 -1.25
CA ARG A 230 7.73 -1.74 -2.48
C ARG A 230 8.17 -2.47 -3.75
N ARG A 231 9.35 -3.08 -3.74
CA ARG A 231 9.97 -3.65 -4.96
C ARG A 231 9.15 -4.76 -5.61
N LYS A 232 8.40 -5.53 -4.82
CA LYS A 232 7.52 -6.61 -5.31
C LYS A 232 6.05 -6.20 -5.40
N SER A 233 5.71 -5.00 -4.93
CA SER A 233 4.34 -4.50 -4.96
C SER A 233 3.97 -4.06 -6.38
N ALA A 234 2.70 -4.20 -6.75
CA ALA A 234 2.21 -3.88 -8.09
C ALA A 234 2.08 -2.38 -8.37
N GLY A 235 2.23 -1.54 -7.34
CA GLY A 235 2.10 -0.08 -7.41
C GLY A 235 2.55 0.62 -6.12
N PRO A 236 2.11 1.88 -5.91
CA PRO A 236 2.33 2.62 -4.68
C PRO A 236 1.76 1.88 -3.46
N VAL A 237 2.51 1.91 -2.36
CA VAL A 237 2.20 1.24 -1.08
C VAL A 237 2.62 2.09 0.12
N ASP A 238 2.70 3.40 -0.05
CA ASP A 238 3.02 4.36 1.00
C ASP A 238 1.92 4.45 2.08
N ILE A 239 0.65 4.38 1.68
CA ILE A 239 -0.50 4.33 2.60
C ILE A 239 -0.42 3.11 3.54
N PRO A 240 -0.35 1.86 3.05
CA PRO A 240 -0.33 0.68 3.91
C PRO A 240 0.93 0.60 4.79
N ILE A 241 2.05 1.18 4.35
CA ILE A 241 3.25 1.36 5.19
C ILE A 241 2.94 2.29 6.38
N GLY A 242 2.29 3.44 6.12
CA GLY A 242 1.84 4.34 7.18
C GLY A 242 0.82 3.70 8.12
N LEU A 243 -0.15 2.95 7.56
CA LEU A 243 -1.18 2.26 8.34
C LEU A 243 -0.57 1.24 9.31
N ALA A 244 0.42 0.46 8.86
CA ALA A 244 1.13 -0.47 9.74
C ALA A 244 1.72 0.25 10.96
N MET A 245 2.35 1.41 10.78
CA MET A 245 2.93 2.19 11.87
C MET A 245 1.87 2.69 12.85
N VAL A 246 0.76 3.24 12.34
CA VAL A 246 -0.35 3.73 13.16
C VAL A 246 -0.94 2.61 14.01
N ILE A 247 -1.26 1.48 13.37
CA ILE A 247 -1.91 0.33 14.01
C ILE A 247 -1.01 -0.24 15.10
N HIS A 248 0.29 -0.39 14.83
CA HIS A 248 1.27 -0.85 15.82
C HIS A 248 1.27 0.02 17.09
N ILE A 249 1.26 1.35 16.93
CA ILE A 249 1.27 2.26 18.08
C ILE A 249 -0.04 2.22 18.87
N LEU A 250 -1.18 2.10 18.19
CA LEU A 250 -2.49 2.02 18.83
C LEU A 250 -2.71 0.68 19.54
N ALA A 251 -2.32 -0.42 18.92
CA ALA A 251 -2.40 -1.76 19.51
C ALA A 251 -1.56 -1.84 20.79
N TYR A 252 -0.28 -1.45 20.74
CA TYR A 252 0.64 -1.74 21.85
C TYR A 252 0.50 -0.80 23.06
N ASN A 253 0.12 0.47 22.83
CA ASN A 253 0.20 1.48 23.90
C ASN A 253 -1.17 1.83 24.50
N PHE A 254 -2.28 1.44 23.86
CA PHE A 254 -3.57 2.02 24.18
C PHE A 254 -4.76 1.05 24.14
N THR A 255 -4.58 -0.22 23.75
CA THR A 255 -5.60 -1.26 24.01
C THR A 255 -5.37 -1.88 25.39
N PRO A 256 -6.28 -1.69 26.37
CA PRO A 256 -6.15 -2.29 27.69
C PRO A 256 -6.34 -3.81 27.60
N VAL A 257 -5.48 -4.56 28.31
CA VAL A 257 -5.52 -6.03 28.39
C VAL A 257 -6.78 -6.52 29.11
N ASP A 258 -7.42 -5.67 29.91
CA ASP A 258 -8.55 -6.02 30.77
C ASP A 258 -9.91 -6.15 30.04
N ASN A 259 -9.96 -5.91 28.72
CA ASN A 259 -11.17 -6.03 27.90
C ASN A 259 -11.13 -7.20 26.90
N LEU A 260 -10.24 -8.18 27.10
CA LEU A 260 -10.20 -9.44 26.34
C LEU A 260 -10.90 -10.58 27.08
#